data_AF-A0A2V7YPP0-F1
#
_entry.id   AF-A0A2V7YPP0-F1
#
_cell.length_a   1.000
_cell.length_b   1.000
_cell.length_c   1.000
_cell.angle_alpha   90.00
_cell.angle_beta   90.00
_cell.angle_gamma   90.00
#
_symmetry.space_group_name_H-M   'P 1'
#
loop_
_entity.id
_entity.type
_entity.pdbx_description
1 polymer ?
#
loop_
_entity_poly.entity_id
_entity_poly.type
_entity_poly.pdbx_seq_one_letter_code
_entity_poly.pdbx_strand_id
1 'polypeptide(L)'
;MMDHQSIDAGSIAERYVTGRLAPEEAAAFEEHYLDCPSCCARVEAAERLQRGLRRLAEQAAVRAPDAPRWSRSPRLALAAAALLAVTLLPAWIELREVRSLRSDLARTKVETGSADRLKGELQQTRRDLEALHSEIAADRQPQANLPVVPLTPVRGGDGPVRTLKLPAKPGWVGLWVEPGDADFPAYRATLRKNEGAVVLQASGLRLNDLGALLITIHSASLSPGAYQLDLDGLPANGAPVPAGRFPLRIE
;
A
#
# COMPACT_ATOMS: atom_id res chain seq x y z
N MET A 1 -36.38 -28.09 -3.74
CA MET A 1 -35.66 -28.95 -2.78
C MET A 1 -34.89 -28.02 -1.83
N MET A 2 -35.18 -28.07 -0.53
CA MET A 2 -34.47 -27.25 0.47
C MET A 2 -33.08 -27.83 0.73
N ASP A 3 -32.09 -26.96 0.90
CA ASP A 3 -30.72 -27.34 1.23
C ASP A 3 -30.39 -27.07 2.71
N HIS A 4 -29.34 -27.69 3.21
CA HIS A 4 -28.96 -27.60 4.61
C HIS A 4 -28.64 -26.15 5.05
N GLN A 5 -28.06 -25.35 4.15
CA GLN A 5 -27.69 -23.96 4.43
C GLN A 5 -28.91 -23.04 4.59
N SER A 6 -29.95 -23.20 3.77
CA SER A 6 -31.20 -22.43 3.90
C SER A 6 -31.98 -22.80 5.17
N ILE A 7 -31.89 -24.05 5.62
CA ILE A 7 -32.49 -24.55 6.87
C ILE A 7 -31.79 -23.96 8.11
N ASP A 8 -30.47 -23.83 8.07
CA ASP A 8 -29.67 -23.19 9.13
C ASP A 8 -29.95 -21.69 9.25
N ALA A 9 -29.96 -20.97 8.12
CA ALA A 9 -30.18 -19.53 8.10
C ALA A 9 -31.60 -19.11 8.55
N GLY A 10 -32.62 -19.94 8.30
CA GLY A 10 -34.02 -19.63 8.55
C GLY A 10 -34.61 -20.12 9.88
N SER A 11 -33.81 -20.75 10.74
CA SER A 11 -34.29 -21.44 11.97
C SER A 11 -35.49 -22.36 11.69
N ILE A 12 -35.42 -23.09 10.57
CA ILE A 12 -36.54 -23.87 10.04
C ILE A 12 -36.91 -25.01 10.99
N ALA A 13 -35.92 -25.69 11.58
CA ALA A 13 -36.13 -26.75 12.56
C ALA A 13 -36.89 -26.26 13.81
N GLU A 14 -36.54 -25.08 14.34
CA GLU A 14 -37.20 -24.49 15.50
C GLU A 14 -38.63 -24.02 15.19
N ARG A 15 -38.84 -23.47 13.99
CA ARG A 15 -40.17 -23.08 13.49
C ARG A 15 -41.07 -24.29 13.23
N TYR A 16 -40.50 -25.38 12.74
CA TYR A 16 -41.19 -26.66 12.55
C TYR A 16 -41.68 -27.24 13.89
N VAL A 17 -40.79 -27.39 14.88
CA VAL A 17 -41.14 -27.90 16.23
C VAL A 17 -42.16 -27.01 16.95
N THR A 18 -42.14 -25.70 16.70
CA THR A 18 -43.09 -24.75 17.29
C THR A 18 -44.40 -24.60 16.50
N GLY A 19 -44.58 -25.30 15.38
CA GLY A 19 -45.79 -25.26 14.54
C GLY A 19 -45.97 -23.94 13.78
N ARG A 20 -44.89 -23.20 13.51
CA ARG A 20 -44.89 -21.89 12.84
C ARG A 20 -44.38 -21.94 11.39
N LEU A 21 -44.31 -23.13 10.82
CA LEU A 21 -43.96 -23.32 9.42
C LEU A 21 -45.23 -23.37 8.57
N ALA A 22 -45.20 -22.77 7.37
CA ALA A 22 -46.29 -22.93 6.43
C ALA A 22 -46.36 -24.41 5.97
N PRO A 23 -47.56 -24.94 5.65
CA PRO A 23 -47.71 -26.36 5.31
C PRO A 23 -46.87 -26.79 4.10
N GLU A 24 -46.68 -25.90 3.12
CA GLU A 24 -45.83 -26.12 1.95
C GLU A 24 -44.34 -26.17 2.32
N GLU A 25 -43.91 -25.29 3.23
CA GLU A 25 -42.54 -25.28 3.77
C GLU A 25 -42.26 -26.53 4.63
N ALA A 26 -43.28 -27.03 5.34
CA ALA A 26 -43.17 -28.21 6.19
C ALA A 26 -42.96 -29.47 5.37
N ALA A 27 -43.71 -29.65 4.29
CA ALA A 27 -43.52 -30.79 3.38
C ALA A 27 -42.11 -30.79 2.76
N ALA A 28 -41.62 -29.62 2.35
CA ALA A 28 -40.27 -29.49 1.78
C ALA A 28 -39.16 -29.72 2.82
N PHE A 29 -39.38 -29.35 4.09
CA PHE A 29 -38.45 -29.62 5.17
C PHE A 29 -38.47 -31.10 5.58
N GLU A 30 -39.63 -31.76 5.60
CA GLU A 30 -39.79 -33.17 5.93
C GLU A 30 -39.04 -34.08 4.93
N GLU A 31 -39.09 -33.75 3.64
CA GLU A 31 -38.31 -34.44 2.61
C GLU A 31 -36.80 -34.37 2.88
N HIS A 32 -36.29 -33.22 3.33
CA HIS A 32 -34.86 -33.06 3.68
C HIS A 32 -34.50 -33.69 5.03
N TYR A 33 -35.39 -33.58 6.02
CA TYR A 33 -35.22 -34.06 7.38
C TYR A 33 -35.00 -35.58 7.44
N LEU A 34 -35.69 -36.34 6.56
CA LEU A 34 -35.60 -37.81 6.52
C LEU A 34 -34.19 -38.32 6.16
N ASP A 35 -33.44 -37.56 5.34
CA ASP A 35 -32.15 -37.99 4.81
C ASP A 35 -30.94 -37.22 5.41
N CYS A 36 -31.17 -36.28 6.34
CA CYS A 36 -30.11 -35.44 6.91
C CYS A 36 -29.94 -35.62 8.44
N PRO A 37 -28.87 -36.30 8.91
CA PRO A 37 -28.60 -36.50 10.35
C PRO A 37 -28.46 -35.19 11.15
N SER A 38 -27.90 -34.15 10.53
CA SER A 38 -27.71 -32.84 11.15
C SER A 38 -29.05 -32.15 11.44
N CYS A 39 -29.96 -32.15 10.47
CA CYS A 39 -31.30 -31.58 10.64
C CYS A 39 -32.12 -32.40 11.65
N CYS A 40 -31.98 -33.72 11.67
CA CYS A 40 -32.60 -34.57 12.67
C CYS A 40 -32.14 -34.23 14.10
N ALA A 41 -30.83 -34.13 14.31
CA ALA A 41 -30.26 -33.74 15.61
C ALA A 41 -30.75 -32.36 16.08
N ARG A 42 -30.95 -31.41 15.17
CA ARG A 42 -31.48 -30.07 15.49
C ARG A 42 -32.94 -30.11 15.94
N VAL A 43 -33.80 -30.88 15.25
CA VAL A 43 -35.20 -31.08 15.66
C VAL A 43 -35.27 -31.70 17.05
N GLU A 44 -34.49 -32.76 17.30
CA GLU A 44 -34.44 -33.39 18.63
C GLU A 44 -33.97 -32.42 19.73
N ALA A 45 -32.97 -31.58 19.44
CA ALA A 45 -32.48 -30.59 20.38
C ALA A 45 -33.56 -29.55 20.72
N ALA A 46 -34.27 -29.04 19.70
CA ALA A 46 -35.37 -28.10 19.87
C ALA A 46 -36.53 -28.70 20.68
N GLU A 47 -36.91 -29.95 20.43
CA GLU A 47 -37.94 -30.65 21.20
C GLU A 47 -37.54 -30.91 22.65
N ARG A 48 -36.27 -31.27 22.91
CA ARG A 48 -35.76 -31.46 24.28
C ARG A 48 -35.81 -30.15 25.06
N LEU A 49 -35.44 -29.04 24.42
CA LEU A 49 -35.54 -27.71 25.01
C LEU A 49 -37.00 -27.33 25.31
N GLN A 50 -37.91 -27.51 24.36
CA GLN A 50 -39.34 -27.21 24.54
C GLN A 50 -39.96 -28.04 25.68
N ARG A 51 -39.61 -29.33 25.77
CA ARG A 51 -40.04 -30.19 26.89
C ARG A 51 -39.46 -29.73 28.22
N GLY A 52 -38.20 -29.31 28.26
CA GLY A 52 -37.57 -28.74 29.45
C GLY A 52 -38.27 -27.47 29.92
N LEU A 53 -38.55 -26.55 28.99
CA LEU A 53 -39.26 -25.30 29.28
C LEU A 53 -40.70 -25.54 29.76
N ARG A 54 -41.43 -26.49 29.16
CA ARG A 54 -42.77 -26.88 29.64
C ARG A 54 -42.74 -27.44 31.05
N ARG A 55 -41.79 -28.33 31.36
CA ARG A 55 -41.61 -28.86 32.72
C ARG A 55 -41.28 -27.76 33.72
N LEU A 56 -40.42 -26.81 33.35
CA LEU A 56 -40.12 -25.65 34.20
C LEU A 56 -41.34 -24.76 34.40
N ALA A 57 -42.15 -24.54 33.35
CA ALA A 57 -43.39 -23.77 33.44
C ALA A 57 -44.44 -24.45 34.31
N GLU A 58 -44.59 -25.78 34.20
CA GLU A 58 -45.46 -26.59 35.06
C GLU A 58 -44.98 -26.58 36.51
N GLN A 59 -43.66 -26.72 36.73
CA GLN A 59 -43.07 -26.64 38.07
C GLN A 59 -43.16 -25.24 38.68
N ALA A 60 -43.09 -24.18 37.85
CA ALA A 60 -43.29 -22.80 38.28
C ALA A 60 -44.76 -22.49 38.56
N ALA A 61 -45.69 -23.05 37.78
CA ALA A 61 -47.13 -22.92 38.01
C ALA A 61 -47.57 -23.67 39.28
N VAL A 62 -46.96 -24.82 39.59
CA VAL A 62 -47.18 -25.57 40.84
C VAL A 62 -46.46 -24.90 42.03
N ARG A 63 -45.53 -23.98 41.78
CA ARG A 63 -44.82 -23.18 42.79
C ARG A 63 -45.13 -21.68 42.69
N ALA A 64 -46.32 -21.30 42.23
CA ALA A 64 -46.82 -19.97 42.57
C ALA A 64 -47.20 -20.01 44.06
N PRO A 65 -46.43 -19.41 44.98
CA PRO A 65 -46.92 -19.27 46.34
C PRO A 65 -48.19 -18.44 46.29
N ASP A 66 -49.25 -18.88 46.98
CA ASP A 66 -50.34 -17.98 47.33
C ASP A 66 -49.70 -16.74 47.95
N ALA A 67 -49.89 -15.58 47.32
CA ALA A 67 -49.36 -14.33 47.85
C ALA A 67 -49.99 -14.15 49.24
N PRO A 68 -49.20 -14.19 50.34
CA PRO A 68 -49.78 -14.09 51.66
C PRO A 68 -50.35 -12.69 51.82
N ARG A 69 -51.67 -12.62 52.06
CA ARG A 69 -52.41 -11.39 52.37
C ARG A 69 -52.05 -10.78 53.75
N TRP A 70 -50.89 -11.14 54.32
CA TRP A 70 -50.50 -10.68 55.64
C TRP A 70 -49.08 -10.10 55.63
N SER A 71 -49.04 -8.78 55.88
CA SER A 71 -47.93 -7.98 56.39
C SER A 71 -47.48 -6.87 55.43
N ARG A 72 -48.18 -5.73 55.51
CA ARG A 72 -47.65 -4.42 55.13
C ARG A 72 -46.61 -3.93 56.15
N SER A 73 -45.62 -4.75 56.49
CA SER A 73 -44.51 -4.29 57.34
C SER A 73 -43.34 -3.84 56.46
N PRO A 74 -42.91 -2.58 56.54
CA PRO A 74 -41.79 -2.08 55.73
C PRO A 74 -40.48 -2.83 56.00
N ARG A 75 -40.39 -3.51 57.16
CA ARG A 75 -39.24 -4.32 57.58
C ARG A 75 -39.04 -5.59 56.74
N LEU A 76 -40.12 -6.27 56.34
CA LEU A 76 -40.01 -7.46 55.48
C LEU A 76 -39.69 -7.08 54.04
N ALA A 77 -40.21 -5.95 53.56
CA ALA A 77 -39.84 -5.39 52.26
C ALA A 77 -38.35 -5.01 52.20
N LEU A 78 -37.81 -4.42 53.26
CA LEU A 78 -36.38 -4.12 53.39
C LEU A 78 -35.52 -5.40 53.44
N ALA A 79 -35.96 -6.44 54.14
CA ALA A 79 -35.24 -7.72 54.20
C ALA A 79 -35.20 -8.44 52.83
N ALA A 80 -36.32 -8.43 52.10
CA ALA A 80 -36.38 -8.99 50.74
C ALA A 80 -35.53 -8.18 49.75
N ALA A 81 -35.54 -6.85 49.84
CA ALA A 81 -34.69 -5.97 49.04
C ALA A 81 -33.20 -6.20 49.34
N ALA A 82 -32.83 -6.44 50.60
CA ALA A 82 -31.46 -6.77 50.98
C ALA A 82 -31.01 -8.11 50.39
N LEU A 83 -31.86 -9.14 50.40
CA LEU A 83 -31.58 -10.44 49.78
C LEU A 83 -31.42 -10.34 48.25
N LEU A 84 -32.27 -9.57 47.58
CA LEU A 84 -32.13 -9.30 46.14
C LEU A 84 -30.85 -8.49 45.85
N ALA A 85 -30.52 -7.50 46.66
CA ALA A 85 -29.29 -6.74 46.51
C ALA A 85 -28.06 -7.67 46.63
N VAL A 86 -28.04 -8.58 47.62
CA VAL A 86 -26.92 -9.53 47.82
C VAL A 86 -26.70 -10.44 46.61
N THR A 87 -27.74 -10.76 45.84
CA THR A 87 -27.61 -11.62 44.65
C THR A 87 -27.34 -10.84 43.36
N LEU A 88 -27.96 -9.66 43.21
CA LEU A 88 -27.86 -8.84 42.00
C LEU A 88 -26.59 -7.97 41.97
N LEU A 89 -26.08 -7.53 43.12
CA LEU A 89 -24.82 -6.78 43.21
C LEU A 89 -23.61 -7.55 42.64
N PRO A 90 -23.33 -8.80 43.06
CA PRO A 90 -22.19 -9.54 42.50
C PRO A 90 -22.37 -9.82 41.00
N ALA A 91 -23.58 -10.18 40.55
CA ALA A 91 -23.87 -10.35 39.12
C ALA A 91 -23.66 -9.06 38.32
N TRP A 92 -24.01 -7.90 38.88
CA TRP A 92 -23.77 -6.60 38.28
C TRP A 92 -22.27 -6.26 38.22
N ILE A 93 -21.52 -6.56 39.27
CA ILE A 93 -20.07 -6.34 39.36
C ILE A 93 -19.34 -7.18 38.30
N GLU A 94 -19.63 -8.48 38.22
CA GLU A 94 -19.04 -9.35 37.20
C GLU A 94 -19.38 -8.90 35.78
N LEU A 95 -20.62 -8.48 35.53
CA LEU A 95 -21.01 -7.97 34.23
C LEU A 95 -20.26 -6.68 33.86
N ARG A 96 -19.93 -5.86 34.86
CA ARG A 96 -19.15 -4.64 34.70
C ARG A 96 -17.69 -4.94 34.38
N GLU A 97 -17.14 -5.96 35.01
CA GLU A 97 -15.77 -6.44 34.81
C GLU A 97 -15.60 -7.12 33.44
N VAL A 98 -16.58 -7.92 33.01
CA VAL A 98 -16.61 -8.48 31.64
C VAL A 98 -16.71 -7.37 30.59
N ARG A 99 -17.46 -6.30 30.87
CA ARG A 99 -17.52 -5.14 29.97
C ARG A 99 -16.20 -4.38 29.91
N SER A 100 -15.48 -4.21 31.03
CA SER A 100 -14.16 -3.56 31.02
C SER A 100 -13.12 -4.43 30.31
N LEU A 101 -13.07 -5.75 30.57
CA LEU A 101 -12.18 -6.69 29.90
C LEU A 101 -12.38 -6.69 28.37
N ARG A 102 -13.63 -6.63 27.91
CA ARG A 102 -13.93 -6.49 26.48
C ARG A 102 -13.41 -5.18 25.89
N SER A 103 -13.44 -4.09 26.68
CA SER A 103 -12.92 -2.79 26.24
C SER A 103 -11.38 -2.80 26.12
N ASP A 104 -10.69 -3.50 27.02
CA ASP A 104 -9.23 -3.66 26.97
C ASP A 104 -8.79 -4.55 25.79
N LEU A 105 -9.56 -5.61 25.50
CA LEU A 105 -9.37 -6.43 24.30
C LEU A 105 -9.59 -5.64 23.01
N ALA A 106 -10.56 -4.72 22.99
CA ALA A 106 -10.78 -3.85 21.85
C ALA A 106 -9.61 -2.87 21.65
N ARG A 107 -9.08 -2.28 22.73
CA ARG A 107 -7.90 -1.39 22.68
C ARG A 107 -6.66 -2.10 22.18
N THR A 108 -6.34 -3.27 22.73
CA THR A 108 -5.18 -4.07 22.31
C THR A 108 -5.29 -4.56 20.86
N LYS A 109 -6.50 -4.92 20.39
CA LYS A 109 -6.75 -5.23 18.97
C LYS A 109 -6.52 -4.02 18.05
N VAL A 110 -6.88 -2.82 18.48
CA VAL A 110 -6.62 -1.60 17.71
C VAL A 110 -5.12 -1.31 17.64
N GLU A 111 -4.38 -1.48 18.73
CA GLU A 111 -2.92 -1.33 18.77
C GLU A 111 -2.18 -2.36 17.90
N THR A 112 -2.63 -3.61 17.89
CA THR A 112 -2.07 -4.62 16.97
C THR A 112 -2.40 -4.30 15.51
N GLY A 113 -3.62 -3.86 15.23
CA GLY A 113 -4.02 -3.44 13.88
C GLY A 113 -3.24 -2.22 13.37
N SER A 114 -2.89 -1.26 14.24
CA SER A 114 -2.06 -0.13 13.87
C SER A 114 -0.61 -0.53 13.62
N ALA A 115 -0.05 -1.45 14.42
CA ALA A 115 1.28 -2.02 14.20
C ALA A 115 1.38 -2.77 12.86
N ASP A 116 0.34 -3.54 12.49
CA ASP A 116 0.30 -4.26 11.22
C ASP A 116 0.18 -3.30 10.02
N ARG A 117 -0.56 -2.19 10.16
CA ARG A 117 -0.57 -1.13 9.12
C ARG A 117 0.81 -0.51 8.92
N LEU A 118 1.50 -0.12 9.99
CA LEU A 118 2.86 0.43 9.90
C LEU A 118 3.84 -0.54 9.23
N LYS A 119 3.75 -1.84 9.55
CA LYS A 119 4.57 -2.87 8.88
C LYS A 119 4.26 -2.95 7.39
N GLY A 120 2.98 -2.87 7.01
CA GLY A 120 2.56 -2.82 5.61
C GLY A 120 3.17 -1.63 4.85
N GLU A 121 3.08 -0.42 5.43
CA GLU A 121 3.67 0.80 4.86
C GLU A 121 5.20 0.70 4.71
N LEU A 122 5.89 0.17 5.73
CA LEU A 122 7.34 -0.07 5.68
C LEU A 122 7.73 -1.07 4.59
N GLN A 123 6.98 -2.15 4.48
CA GLN A 123 7.25 -3.18 3.48
C GLN A 123 7.00 -2.68 2.06
N GLN A 124 6.00 -1.82 1.87
CA GLN A 124 5.74 -1.18 0.59
C GLN A 124 6.84 -0.18 0.22
N THR A 125 7.20 0.72 1.14
CA THR A 125 8.32 1.66 0.95
C THR A 125 9.62 0.93 0.61
N ARG A 126 9.89 -0.20 1.27
CA ARG A 126 11.07 -1.02 0.97
C ARG A 126 11.06 -1.60 -0.44
N ARG A 127 9.92 -2.13 -0.91
CA ARG A 127 9.78 -2.64 -2.28
C ARG A 127 9.98 -1.53 -3.30
N ASP A 128 9.44 -0.36 -3.05
CA ASP A 128 9.58 0.79 -3.95
C ASP A 128 11.05 1.23 -4.04
N LEU A 129 11.77 1.26 -2.91
CA LEU A 129 13.20 1.54 -2.88
C LEU A 129 14.04 0.48 -3.60
N GLU A 130 13.70 -0.80 -3.44
CA GLU A 130 14.36 -1.92 -4.12
C GLU A 130 14.13 -1.86 -5.65
N ALA A 131 12.91 -1.51 -6.09
CA ALA A 131 12.59 -1.31 -7.49
C ALA A 131 13.38 -0.15 -8.11
N LEU A 132 13.42 1.00 -7.43
CA LEU A 132 14.18 2.17 -7.88
C LEU A 132 15.69 1.88 -7.92
N HIS A 133 16.21 1.15 -6.93
CA HIS A 133 17.62 0.71 -6.94
C HIS A 133 17.91 -0.22 -8.12
N SER A 134 17.01 -1.15 -8.44
CA SER A 134 17.16 -2.04 -9.59
C SER A 134 17.16 -1.25 -10.91
N GLU A 135 16.32 -0.24 -11.03
CA GLU A 135 16.27 0.65 -12.20
C GLU A 135 17.58 1.42 -12.36
N ILE A 136 18.08 2.04 -11.28
CA ILE A 136 19.37 2.73 -11.28
C ILE A 136 20.53 1.75 -11.57
N ALA A 137 20.50 0.55 -11.01
CA ALA A 137 21.54 -0.46 -11.22
C ALA A 137 21.56 -0.97 -12.66
N ALA A 138 20.40 -1.10 -13.30
CA ALA A 138 20.30 -1.44 -14.72
C ALA A 138 20.91 -0.33 -15.60
N ASP A 139 20.70 0.93 -15.25
CA ASP A 139 21.26 2.09 -15.97
C ASP A 139 22.76 2.29 -15.72
N ARG A 140 23.25 1.89 -14.55
CA ARG A 140 24.67 1.95 -14.14
C ARG A 140 25.52 0.77 -14.61
N GLN A 141 24.97 -0.23 -15.30
CA GLN A 141 25.81 -1.23 -15.93
C GLN A 141 26.79 -0.52 -16.89
N PRO A 142 28.10 -0.84 -16.87
CA PRO A 142 29.06 -0.19 -17.72
C PRO A 142 28.63 -0.36 -19.18
N GLN A 143 28.14 0.72 -19.79
CA GLN A 143 27.75 0.73 -21.20
C GLN A 143 29.04 0.56 -22.02
N ALA A 144 29.39 -0.69 -22.31
CA ALA A 144 30.64 -1.09 -22.99
C ALA A 144 30.81 -0.49 -24.40
N ASN A 145 29.77 0.16 -24.93
CA ASN A 145 29.75 0.85 -26.21
C ASN A 145 29.23 2.28 -26.03
N LEU A 146 29.99 3.15 -25.37
CA LEU A 146 29.72 4.59 -25.40
C LEU A 146 30.06 5.10 -26.81
N PRO A 147 29.09 5.57 -27.62
CA PRO A 147 29.41 6.14 -28.93
C PRO A 147 30.15 7.46 -28.70
N VAL A 148 31.46 7.45 -28.95
CA VAL A 148 32.31 8.65 -28.87
C VAL A 148 32.27 9.34 -30.22
N VAL A 149 31.74 10.56 -30.27
CA VAL A 149 31.79 11.39 -31.48
C VAL A 149 32.94 12.40 -31.35
N PRO A 150 33.97 12.33 -32.20
CA PRO A 150 35.02 13.33 -32.22
C PRO A 150 34.49 14.65 -32.79
N LEU A 151 34.61 15.71 -32.01
CA LEU A 151 34.33 17.08 -32.39
C LEU A 151 35.66 17.81 -32.60
N THR A 152 36.01 17.99 -33.87
CA THR A 152 37.20 18.76 -34.29
C THR A 152 36.83 20.23 -34.46
N PRO A 153 37.65 21.17 -33.97
CA PRO A 153 37.38 22.59 -34.09
C PRO A 153 37.42 23.02 -35.56
N VAL A 154 36.47 23.87 -35.97
CA VAL A 154 36.48 24.48 -37.31
C VAL A 154 36.80 25.95 -37.19
N ARG A 155 37.92 26.37 -37.80
CA ARG A 155 38.38 27.75 -37.85
C ARG A 155 37.83 28.42 -39.10
N GLY A 156 37.05 29.49 -38.94
CA GLY A 156 36.37 30.18 -40.04
C GLY A 156 34.99 29.57 -40.27
N GLY A 157 33.95 30.42 -40.25
CA GLY A 157 32.55 30.00 -40.24
C GLY A 157 32.18 29.03 -41.36
N ASP A 158 31.35 28.06 -40.99
CA ASP A 158 30.81 26.95 -41.78
C ASP A 158 31.71 25.72 -41.92
N GLY A 159 31.80 24.97 -40.81
CA GLY A 159 32.30 23.60 -40.77
C GLY A 159 31.19 22.57 -40.92
N PRO A 160 31.51 21.31 -41.28
CA PRO A 160 30.51 20.26 -41.43
C PRO A 160 29.76 20.05 -40.11
N VAL A 161 28.46 20.28 -40.12
CA VAL A 161 27.57 19.99 -38.98
C VAL A 161 27.63 18.49 -38.71
N ARG A 162 28.16 18.11 -37.54
CA ARG A 162 28.23 16.70 -37.12
C ARG A 162 26.84 16.24 -36.68
N THR A 163 26.34 15.19 -37.33
CA THR A 163 25.10 14.52 -36.92
C THR A 163 25.40 13.40 -35.94
N LEU A 164 24.78 13.45 -34.76
CA LEU A 164 24.78 12.39 -33.76
C LEU A 164 23.41 11.71 -33.78
N LYS A 165 23.39 10.41 -34.13
CA LYS A 165 22.20 9.57 -34.02
C LYS A 165 22.10 9.01 -32.60
N LEU A 166 21.01 9.29 -31.91
CA LEU A 166 20.81 8.76 -30.57
C LEU A 166 20.46 7.27 -30.61
N PRO A 167 21.01 6.45 -29.69
CA PRO A 167 20.61 5.05 -29.59
C PRO A 167 19.14 4.93 -29.17
N ALA A 168 18.46 3.87 -29.62
CA ALA A 168 17.05 3.63 -29.31
C ALA A 168 16.75 3.43 -27.82
N LYS A 169 17.78 3.14 -27.00
CA LYS A 169 17.68 3.06 -25.55
C LYS A 169 18.30 4.31 -24.91
N PRO A 170 17.67 4.92 -23.89
CA PRO A 170 18.27 5.98 -23.10
C PRO A 170 19.62 5.55 -22.53
N GLY A 171 20.61 6.45 -22.52
CA GLY A 171 21.95 6.13 -22.06
C GLY A 171 22.90 7.33 -22.16
N TRP A 172 24.15 7.11 -21.77
CA TRP A 172 25.18 8.14 -21.80
C TRP A 172 25.82 8.27 -23.19
N VAL A 173 26.07 9.49 -23.63
CA VAL A 173 26.81 9.81 -24.85
C VAL A 173 28.05 10.61 -24.45
N GLY A 174 29.22 10.22 -24.98
CA GLY A 174 30.47 10.95 -24.79
C GLY A 174 30.79 11.83 -25.99
N LEU A 175 30.97 13.13 -25.76
CA LEU A 175 31.52 14.06 -26.72
C LEU A 175 33.01 14.19 -26.47
N TRP A 176 33.83 13.83 -27.47
CA TRP A 176 35.27 14.02 -27.45
C TRP A 176 35.60 15.35 -28.11
N VAL A 177 36.08 16.32 -27.33
CA VAL A 177 36.30 17.68 -27.79
C VAL A 177 37.76 18.03 -27.63
N GLU A 178 38.42 18.33 -28.74
CA GLU A 178 39.78 18.85 -28.74
C GLU A 178 39.70 20.38 -28.68
N PRO A 179 40.05 21.03 -27.55
CA PRO A 179 40.33 22.46 -27.58
C PRO A 179 41.50 22.66 -28.54
N GLY A 180 41.43 23.67 -29.41
CA GLY A 180 42.49 23.95 -30.38
C GLY A 180 43.82 24.33 -29.71
N ASP A 181 44.63 25.14 -30.38
CA ASP A 181 46.04 25.38 -30.02
C ASP A 181 46.31 26.08 -28.66
N ALA A 182 45.28 26.35 -27.84
CA ALA A 182 45.41 27.09 -26.58
C ALA A 182 45.10 26.20 -25.36
N ASP A 183 46.12 26.01 -24.52
CA ASP A 183 46.06 25.23 -23.29
C ASP A 183 45.68 26.10 -22.09
N PHE A 184 44.54 25.76 -21.47
CA PHE A 184 44.06 26.40 -20.25
C PHE A 184 44.07 25.41 -19.08
N PRO A 185 44.29 25.87 -17.84
CA PRO A 185 44.32 24.98 -16.67
C PRO A 185 42.96 24.33 -16.38
N ALA A 186 41.87 24.95 -16.86
CA ALA A 186 40.53 24.38 -16.86
C ALA A 186 39.73 24.92 -18.05
N TYR A 187 38.65 24.21 -18.39
CA TYR A 187 37.71 24.60 -19.43
C TYR A 187 36.29 24.59 -18.89
N ARG A 188 35.43 25.33 -19.57
CA ARG A 188 33.98 25.30 -19.40
C ARG A 188 33.32 25.01 -20.74
N ALA A 189 32.49 23.98 -20.76
CA ALA A 189 31.68 23.61 -21.90
C ALA A 189 30.21 23.95 -21.65
N THR A 190 29.58 24.64 -22.59
CA THR A 190 28.17 25.03 -22.53
C THR A 190 27.46 24.52 -23.78
N LEU A 191 26.55 23.56 -23.61
CA LEU A 191 25.72 23.06 -24.70
C LEU A 191 24.40 23.82 -24.74
N ARG A 192 24.10 24.44 -25.88
CA ARG A 192 22.87 25.19 -26.12
C ARG A 192 22.07 24.55 -27.24
N LYS A 193 20.75 24.51 -27.07
CA LYS A 193 19.82 24.22 -28.17
C LYS A 193 19.60 25.51 -28.99
N ASN A 194 19.26 25.40 -30.28
CA ASN A 194 19.06 26.54 -31.18
C ASN A 194 18.04 27.60 -30.68
N GLU A 195 17.18 27.25 -29.72
CA GLU A 195 16.23 28.14 -29.03
C GLU A 195 16.87 28.94 -27.87
N GLY A 196 18.19 28.85 -27.67
CA GLY A 196 18.95 29.57 -26.64
C GLY A 196 18.97 28.89 -25.26
N ALA A 197 18.17 27.84 -25.05
CA ALA A 197 18.16 27.08 -23.80
C ALA A 197 19.49 26.33 -23.58
N VAL A 198 20.11 26.55 -22.42
CA VAL A 198 21.29 25.80 -21.98
C VAL A 198 20.83 24.42 -21.51
N VAL A 199 21.32 23.37 -22.17
CA VAL A 199 20.97 21.97 -21.87
C VAL A 199 21.99 21.34 -20.92
N LEU A 200 23.25 21.78 -21.01
CA LEU A 200 24.33 21.33 -20.14
C LEU A 200 25.33 22.47 -19.98
N GLN A 201 25.83 22.65 -18.75
CA GLN A 201 27.03 23.44 -18.50
C GLN A 201 27.94 22.67 -17.55
N ALA A 202 29.18 22.43 -17.98
CA ALA A 202 30.20 21.77 -17.19
C ALA A 202 31.43 22.67 -17.11
N SER A 203 31.93 22.91 -15.90
CA SER A 203 33.07 23.81 -15.64
C SER A 203 34.17 23.05 -14.89
N GLY A 204 35.41 23.53 -14.97
CA GLY A 204 36.54 22.85 -14.32
C GLY A 204 37.04 21.63 -15.08
N LEU A 205 36.66 21.48 -16.35
CA LEU A 205 37.07 20.37 -17.20
C LEU A 205 38.57 20.46 -17.46
N ARG A 206 39.26 19.32 -17.42
CA ARG A 206 40.68 19.22 -17.70
C ARG A 206 40.91 18.31 -18.88
N LEU A 207 41.97 18.59 -19.64
CA LEU A 207 42.42 17.71 -20.70
C LEU A 207 42.82 16.36 -20.14
N ASN A 208 42.47 15.30 -20.86
CA ASN A 208 43.00 13.97 -20.64
C ASN A 208 44.42 13.85 -21.22
N ASP A 209 45.05 12.69 -21.04
CA ASP A 209 46.42 12.41 -21.56
C ASP A 209 46.54 12.50 -23.09
N LEU A 210 45.40 12.52 -23.79
CA LEU A 210 45.30 12.64 -25.25
C LEU A 210 44.98 14.08 -25.70
N GLY A 211 45.03 15.06 -24.80
CA GLY A 211 44.80 16.47 -25.12
C GLY A 211 43.35 16.83 -25.41
N ALA A 212 42.39 16.01 -24.96
CA ALA A 212 40.96 16.20 -25.23
C ALA A 212 40.11 16.26 -23.97
N LEU A 213 38.92 16.84 -24.10
CA LEU A 213 37.86 16.87 -23.09
C LEU A 213 36.82 15.82 -23.42
N LEU A 214 36.51 14.95 -22.45
CA LEU A 214 35.38 14.04 -22.54
C LEU A 214 34.19 14.63 -21.78
N ILE A 215 33.11 14.94 -22.50
CA ILE A 215 31.88 15.49 -21.91
C ILE A 215 30.78 14.45 -22.06
N THR A 216 30.24 13.98 -20.95
CA THR A 216 29.18 12.95 -20.93
C THR A 216 27.81 13.58 -20.73
N ILE A 217 26.85 13.19 -21.57
CA ILE A 217 25.47 13.71 -21.55
C ILE A 217 24.50 12.55 -21.63
N HIS A 218 23.46 12.56 -20.79
CA HIS A 218 22.41 11.56 -20.86
C HIS A 218 21.46 11.88 -22.02
N SER A 219 21.16 10.90 -22.87
CA SER A 219 20.35 11.11 -24.08
C SER A 219 18.93 11.61 -23.80
N ALA A 220 18.38 11.37 -22.60
CA ALA A 220 17.08 11.93 -22.20
C ALA A 220 17.06 13.47 -22.11
N SER A 221 18.22 14.12 -22.00
CA SER A 221 18.34 15.58 -22.01
C SER A 221 18.48 16.15 -23.44
N LEU A 222 18.60 15.28 -24.45
CA LEU A 222 18.80 15.65 -25.84
C LEU A 222 17.52 15.36 -26.63
N SER A 223 16.92 16.41 -27.18
CA SER A 223 15.85 16.29 -28.16
C SER A 223 16.42 16.37 -29.58
N PRO A 224 15.83 15.73 -30.59
CA PRO A 224 16.25 15.92 -31.98
C PRO A 224 16.27 17.41 -32.37
N GLY A 225 17.32 17.87 -33.05
CA GLY A 225 17.46 19.26 -33.44
C GLY A 225 18.90 19.77 -33.53
N ALA A 226 19.04 21.08 -33.76
CA ALA A 226 20.34 21.75 -33.85
C ALA A 226 20.79 22.28 -32.48
N TYR A 227 22.09 22.11 -32.22
CA TYR A 227 22.76 22.47 -30.99
C TYR A 227 24.11 23.12 -31.28
N GLN A 228 24.59 23.89 -30.32
CA GLN A 228 25.92 24.49 -30.35
C GLN A 228 26.60 24.25 -29.02
N LEU A 229 27.80 23.67 -29.07
CA LEU A 229 28.68 23.55 -27.93
C LEU A 229 29.69 24.70 -27.96
N ASP A 230 29.61 25.58 -26.97
CA ASP A 230 30.60 26.63 -26.77
C ASP A 230 31.60 26.18 -25.70
N LEU A 231 32.89 26.30 -26.03
CA LEU A 231 33.98 25.96 -25.15
C LEU A 231 34.74 27.22 -24.77
N ASP A 232 34.84 27.48 -23.47
CA ASP A 232 35.62 28.57 -22.90
C ASP A 232 36.84 28.00 -22.14
N GLY A 233 38.02 28.55 -22.39
CA GLY A 233 39.19 28.38 -21.55
C GLY A 233 39.10 29.22 -20.28
N LEU A 234 39.42 28.63 -19.14
CA LEU A 234 39.45 29.28 -17.83
C LEU A 234 40.92 29.48 -17.42
N PRO A 235 41.49 30.70 -17.59
CA PRO A 235 42.83 30.99 -17.09
C PRO A 235 42.87 30.98 -15.57
N ALA A 236 44.06 30.78 -14.98
CA ALA A 236 44.23 30.75 -13.52
C ALA A 236 43.77 32.06 -12.85
N ASN A 237 43.94 33.19 -13.54
CA ASN A 237 43.41 34.50 -13.18
C ASN A 237 42.90 35.18 -14.44
N GLY A 238 41.68 35.71 -14.41
CA GLY A 238 41.09 36.46 -15.53
C GLY A 238 39.70 35.99 -15.93
N ALA A 239 39.13 36.64 -16.94
CA ALA A 239 37.84 36.26 -17.49
C ALA A 239 37.96 35.01 -18.39
N PRO A 240 36.89 34.21 -18.52
CA PRO A 240 36.83 33.10 -19.48
C PRO A 240 37.12 33.57 -20.91
N VAL A 241 37.95 32.81 -21.63
CA VAL A 241 38.36 33.12 -23.01
C VAL A 241 37.72 32.10 -23.95
N PRO A 242 37.01 32.50 -25.02
CA PRO A 242 36.44 31.56 -25.98
C PRO A 242 37.53 30.69 -26.61
N ALA A 243 37.45 29.38 -26.42
CA ALA A 243 38.41 28.38 -26.91
C ALA A 243 37.89 27.64 -28.16
N GLY A 244 36.58 27.58 -28.38
CA GLY A 244 36.02 26.96 -29.59
C GLY A 244 34.48 26.96 -29.62
N ARG A 245 33.92 26.76 -30.81
CA ARG A 245 32.49 26.55 -31.01
C ARG A 245 32.26 25.38 -31.95
N PHE A 246 31.38 24.47 -31.56
CA PHE A 246 31.14 23.21 -32.26
C PHE A 246 29.64 23.06 -32.54
N PRO A 247 29.18 23.30 -33.77
CA PRO A 247 27.81 23.03 -34.16
C PRO A 247 27.58 21.52 -34.26
N LEU A 248 26.46 21.05 -33.73
CA LEU A 248 26.07 19.64 -33.76
C LEU A 248 24.56 19.49 -34.01
N ARG A 249 24.18 18.44 -34.71
CA ARG A 249 22.78 18.08 -34.95
C ARG A 249 22.49 16.72 -34.30
N ILE A 250 21.41 16.66 -33.56
CA ILE A 250 20.91 15.44 -32.93
C ILE A 250 19.77 14.88 -33.80
N GLU A 251 19.87 13.61 -34.19
CA GLU A 251 18.87 12.85 -34.95
C GLU A 251 18.37 11.63 -34.18
#